data_AF-A0A4U6XAW5-F1
#
_entry.id   AF-A0A4U6XAW5-F1
#
_cell.length_a   1.000
_cell.length_b   1.000
_cell.length_c   1.000
_cell.angle_alpha   90.00
_cell.angle_beta   90.00
_cell.angle_gamma   90.00
#
_symmetry.space_group_name_H-M   'P 1'
#
loop_
_entity.id
_entity.type
_entity.pdbx_description
1 polymer ?
#
loop_
_entity_poly.entity_id
_entity_poly.type
_entity_poly.pdbx_seq_one_letter_code
_entity_poly.pdbx_strand_id
1 'polypeptide(L)'
;MSETPANQQPDGTKRKPSATAESAGPKKSKTAPNGPTTPLPTHDALIAELSSKYDILPAFTISSTKIQKRVNWLLRHLRKDDGDPRKRVVLLYARPSEVVKMITIVELVKRIVAEEDEGGWWYQYNQMYALPPKAEVVEETMLGGGDDFDESGAAAGSDNDDFEIMESRFERAVLPQLVNRAAKSLSVFLSLVPIPELKAKDDVTTQTNEPQGVSKGPTAP
;
A
#
# COMPACT_ATOMS: atom_id res chain seq x y z
N MET A 1 -44.41 34.12 -34.24
CA MET A 1 -44.96 35.48 -34.04
C MET A 1 -44.92 35.70 -32.53
N SER A 2 -43.98 36.50 -32.00
CA SER A 2 -43.95 37.97 -32.02
C SER A 2 -44.90 38.54 -30.96
N GLU A 3 -44.52 39.40 -30.01
CA GLU A 3 -43.25 40.15 -29.80
C GLU A 3 -42.99 40.50 -28.31
N THR A 4 -41.85 41.13 -28.02
CA THR A 4 -41.39 41.65 -26.70
C THR A 4 -42.05 43.03 -26.34
N PRO A 5 -41.74 43.84 -25.27
CA PRO A 5 -40.40 44.18 -24.72
C PRO A 5 -40.26 44.52 -23.20
N ALA A 6 -38.99 44.59 -22.72
CA ALA A 6 -38.42 45.54 -21.74
C ALA A 6 -37.05 44.97 -21.23
N ASN A 7 -35.84 45.37 -21.63
CA ASN A 7 -35.19 46.67 -21.88
C ASN A 7 -34.60 47.40 -20.63
N GLN A 8 -33.32 47.14 -20.32
CA GLN A 8 -32.27 48.18 -20.34
C GLN A 8 -30.81 47.64 -20.19
N GLN A 9 -29.90 48.28 -20.93
CA GLN A 9 -28.42 48.28 -20.81
C GLN A 9 -27.99 49.74 -20.42
N PRO A 10 -26.72 50.24 -20.46
CA PRO A 10 -25.44 49.79 -21.08
C PRO A 10 -24.28 49.62 -20.04
N ASP A 11 -22.99 49.47 -20.35
CA ASP A 11 -22.24 49.25 -21.61
C ASP A 11 -21.50 47.89 -21.54
N GLY A 12 -20.18 47.68 -21.30
CA GLY A 12 -18.98 48.54 -21.31
C GLY A 12 -17.80 48.00 -20.49
N THR A 13 -16.52 48.24 -20.79
CA THR A 13 -15.80 48.70 -22.01
C THR A 13 -14.72 47.65 -22.33
N LYS A 14 -14.37 47.48 -23.62
CA LYS A 14 -13.40 46.47 -24.10
C LYS A 14 -11.94 46.82 -23.75
N ARG A 15 -11.10 45.80 -23.52
CA ARG A 15 -9.78 45.64 -24.20
C ARG A 15 -9.15 44.25 -24.00
N LYS A 16 -8.58 43.71 -25.07
CA LYS A 16 -7.72 42.52 -25.13
C LYS A 16 -6.56 42.81 -26.10
N PRO A 17 -5.30 42.53 -25.73
CA PRO A 17 -4.21 42.29 -26.68
C PRO A 17 -3.89 40.78 -26.78
N SER A 18 -3.09 40.41 -27.79
CA SER A 18 -2.59 39.05 -28.02
C SER A 18 -1.08 39.08 -28.27
N ALA A 19 -0.40 37.94 -28.04
CA ALA A 19 1.05 37.73 -28.22
C ALA A 19 1.94 38.55 -27.26
N THR A 20 3.21 38.18 -26.99
CA THR A 20 4.06 37.14 -27.62
C THR A 20 4.69 36.24 -26.54
N ALA A 21 5.26 35.08 -26.93
CA ALA A 21 5.92 34.16 -26.02
C ALA A 21 7.34 34.59 -25.64
N GLU A 22 7.80 34.21 -24.44
CA GLU A 22 9.20 33.81 -24.24
C GLU A 22 9.37 32.79 -23.10
N SER A 23 10.56 32.21 -22.99
CA SER A 23 10.83 31.00 -22.21
C SER A 23 11.19 31.26 -20.76
N ALA A 24 10.51 30.59 -19.82
CA ALA A 24 10.96 30.42 -18.44
C ALA A 24 10.83 28.93 -18.07
N GLY A 25 11.96 28.24 -17.95
CA GLY A 25 12.00 26.78 -17.83
C GLY A 25 11.37 26.23 -16.54
N PRO A 26 10.91 24.95 -16.54
CA PRO A 26 10.32 24.34 -15.37
C PRO A 26 11.33 24.26 -14.23
N LYS A 27 11.01 24.91 -13.10
CA LYS A 27 11.78 24.75 -11.86
C LYS A 27 11.77 23.27 -11.48
N LYS A 28 12.94 22.62 -11.56
CA LYS A 28 13.14 21.25 -11.07
C LYS A 28 13.03 21.24 -9.54
N SER A 29 11.81 21.18 -9.03
CA SER A 29 11.55 20.68 -7.67
C SER A 29 12.15 19.28 -7.60
N LYS A 30 13.22 19.14 -6.80
CA LYS A 30 13.78 17.82 -6.49
C LYS A 30 12.73 17.07 -5.67
N THR A 31 11.97 16.20 -6.31
CA THR A 31 11.05 15.29 -5.63
C THR A 31 11.88 14.36 -4.75
N ALA A 32 12.00 14.69 -3.46
CA ALA A 32 12.53 13.75 -2.48
C ALA A 32 11.64 12.49 -2.50
N PRO A 33 12.20 11.27 -2.44
CA PRO A 33 11.43 10.02 -2.46
C PRO A 33 10.72 9.77 -1.11
N ASN A 34 9.84 10.70 -0.72
CA ASN A 34 9.11 10.71 0.53
C ASN A 34 7.93 9.73 0.49
N GLY A 35 8.25 8.44 0.63
CA GLY A 35 7.26 7.38 0.81
C GLY A 35 7.81 6.03 0.33
N PRO A 36 7.94 5.02 1.22
CA PRO A 36 8.28 3.65 0.84
C PRO A 36 7.05 2.98 0.21
N THR A 37 6.72 3.45 -0.99
CA THR A 37 5.63 3.01 -1.87
C THR A 37 6.16 2.29 -3.11
N THR A 38 7.49 2.31 -3.30
CA THR A 38 8.20 1.38 -4.16
C THR A 38 7.98 -0.04 -3.64
N PRO A 39 7.83 -1.05 -4.51
CA PRO A 39 7.89 -2.44 -4.09
C PRO A 39 9.26 -2.76 -3.46
N LEU A 40 9.34 -3.91 -2.80
CA LEU A 40 10.63 -4.49 -2.42
C LEU A 40 11.29 -5.11 -3.66
N PRO A 41 12.63 -5.22 -3.72
CA PRO A 41 13.32 -5.81 -4.87
C PRO A 41 12.85 -7.23 -5.24
N THR A 42 12.34 -7.98 -4.26
CA THR A 42 11.69 -9.29 -4.44
C THR A 42 10.41 -9.20 -5.27
N HIS A 43 9.63 -8.14 -5.11
CA HIS A 43 8.42 -7.88 -5.89
C HIS A 43 8.77 -7.34 -7.28
N ASP A 44 9.76 -6.44 -7.40
CA ASP A 44 10.18 -5.88 -8.69
C ASP A 44 10.67 -6.98 -9.66
N ALA A 45 11.40 -7.98 -9.16
CA ALA A 45 11.81 -9.14 -9.95
C ALA A 45 10.61 -9.96 -10.48
N LEU A 46 9.62 -10.22 -9.62
CA LEU A 46 8.40 -10.95 -10.00
C LEU A 46 7.52 -10.16 -10.97
N ILE A 47 7.43 -8.84 -10.78
CA ILE A 47 6.74 -7.94 -11.72
C ILE A 47 7.44 -7.99 -13.08
N ALA A 48 8.77 -7.86 -13.13
CA ALA A 48 9.53 -7.90 -14.38
C ALA A 48 9.29 -9.20 -15.17
N GLU A 49 9.42 -10.36 -14.50
CA GLU A 49 9.18 -11.69 -15.08
C GLU A 49 7.78 -11.84 -15.71
N LEU A 50 6.75 -11.50 -14.92
CA LEU A 50 5.35 -11.71 -15.30
C LEU A 50 4.79 -10.62 -16.20
N SER A 51 5.37 -9.41 -16.21
CA SER A 51 4.95 -8.26 -17.03
C SER A 51 4.96 -8.49 -18.54
N SER A 52 5.54 -9.60 -19.00
CA SER A 52 5.53 -10.08 -20.38
C SER A 52 4.14 -10.60 -20.80
N LYS A 53 3.45 -11.31 -19.90
CA LYS A 53 2.18 -12.04 -20.11
C LYS A 53 0.98 -11.42 -19.38
N TYR A 54 1.24 -10.75 -18.26
CA TYR A 54 0.23 -10.25 -17.33
C TYR A 54 0.33 -8.74 -17.17
N ASP A 55 -0.82 -8.11 -16.96
CA ASP A 55 -0.88 -6.71 -16.53
C ASP A 55 -1.10 -6.64 -15.02
N ILE A 56 -0.02 -6.32 -14.32
CA ILE A 56 0.09 -6.38 -12.86
C ILE A 56 -0.10 -5.00 -12.28
N LEU A 57 -1.02 -4.88 -11.32
CA LEU A 57 -1.22 -3.69 -10.51
C LEU A 57 -0.60 -3.84 -9.11
N PRO A 58 0.56 -3.21 -8.81
CA PRO A 58 1.13 -3.19 -7.47
C PRO A 58 0.28 -2.30 -6.53
N ALA A 59 -0.12 -2.87 -5.39
CA ALA A 59 -1.12 -2.30 -4.49
C ALA A 59 -0.64 -2.33 -3.02
N PHE A 60 0.24 -1.39 -2.66
CA PHE A 60 0.72 -1.28 -1.28
C PHE A 60 -0.40 -0.90 -0.30
N THR A 61 -0.43 -1.54 0.87
CA THR A 61 -1.40 -1.30 1.94
C THR A 61 -0.72 -0.73 3.18
N ILE A 62 -1.14 0.48 3.56
CA ILE A 62 -0.70 1.25 4.75
C ILE A 62 -1.86 1.54 5.71
N SER A 63 -1.55 2.02 6.92
CA SER A 63 -2.50 2.34 7.99
C SER A 63 -3.71 3.16 7.53
N SER A 64 -3.48 4.19 6.72
CA SER A 64 -4.49 5.13 6.20
C SER A 64 -5.31 4.62 5.00
N THR A 65 -5.03 3.42 4.48
CA THR A 65 -5.72 2.85 3.30
C THR A 65 -7.21 2.70 3.56
N LYS A 66 -8.03 3.49 2.85
CA LYS A 66 -9.49 3.41 2.94
C LYS A 66 -9.97 2.17 2.20
N ILE A 67 -10.29 1.10 2.95
CA ILE A 67 -10.68 -0.24 2.46
C ILE A 67 -11.62 -0.15 1.25
N GLN A 68 -12.77 0.51 1.39
CA GLN A 68 -13.78 0.63 0.32
C GLN A 68 -13.24 1.28 -0.97
N LYS A 69 -12.36 2.29 -0.86
CA LYS A 69 -11.72 2.90 -2.05
C LYS A 69 -10.72 1.95 -2.71
N ARG A 70 -9.97 1.16 -1.93
CA ARG A 70 -9.03 0.17 -2.46
C ARG A 70 -9.77 -1.01 -3.12
N VAL A 71 -10.78 -1.59 -2.46
CA VAL A 71 -11.62 -2.68 -3.03
C VAL A 71 -12.21 -2.28 -4.39
N ASN A 72 -12.85 -1.11 -4.47
CA ASN A 72 -13.40 -0.60 -5.73
C ASN A 72 -12.34 -0.36 -6.83
N TRP A 73 -11.15 0.10 -6.45
CA TRP A 73 -10.04 0.31 -7.41
C TRP A 73 -9.46 -1.00 -7.93
N LEU A 74 -9.38 -2.05 -7.08
CA LEU A 74 -8.91 -3.37 -7.48
C LEU A 74 -9.92 -4.12 -8.36
N LEU A 75 -11.20 -4.08 -8.02
CA LEU A 75 -12.28 -4.64 -8.87
C LEU A 75 -12.30 -3.98 -10.26
N ARG A 76 -12.11 -2.66 -10.33
CA ARG A 76 -11.98 -1.92 -11.60
C ARG A 76 -10.76 -2.30 -12.43
N HIS A 77 -9.71 -2.86 -11.83
CA HIS A 77 -8.54 -3.39 -12.57
C HIS A 77 -8.78 -4.82 -13.05
N LEU A 78 -9.29 -5.69 -12.16
CA LEU A 78 -9.57 -7.09 -12.47
C LEU A 78 -10.63 -7.25 -13.57
N ARG A 79 -11.67 -6.39 -13.56
CA ARG A 79 -12.72 -6.33 -14.59
C ARG A 79 -12.41 -5.38 -15.75
N LYS A 80 -11.13 -4.95 -15.94
CA LYS A 80 -10.76 -3.95 -16.95
C LYS A 80 -10.51 -4.58 -18.32
N ASP A 81 -11.54 -4.59 -19.17
CA ASP A 81 -11.38 -4.87 -20.60
C ASP A 81 -10.99 -3.60 -21.36
N ASP A 82 -9.87 -3.67 -22.07
CA ASP A 82 -9.38 -2.64 -23.00
C ASP A 82 -8.99 -3.25 -24.37
N GLY A 83 -9.35 -4.51 -24.63
CA GLY A 83 -8.83 -5.28 -25.78
C GLY A 83 -7.36 -5.72 -25.64
N ASP A 84 -6.73 -5.54 -24.49
CA ASP A 84 -5.39 -6.06 -24.17
C ASP A 84 -5.46 -7.59 -23.97
N PRO A 85 -4.67 -8.41 -24.69
CA PRO A 85 -4.67 -9.86 -24.51
C PRO A 85 -4.13 -10.31 -23.14
N ARG A 86 -3.42 -9.44 -22.41
CA ARG A 86 -2.81 -9.77 -21.11
C ARG A 86 -3.86 -9.93 -20.02
N LYS A 87 -3.74 -10.97 -19.20
CA LYS A 87 -4.65 -11.17 -18.07
C LYS A 87 -4.31 -10.19 -16.95
N ARG A 88 -5.35 -9.55 -16.39
CA ARG A 88 -5.25 -8.58 -15.29
C ARG A 88 -4.93 -9.32 -13.97
N VAL A 89 -3.95 -8.82 -13.24
CA VAL A 89 -3.50 -9.36 -11.94
C VAL A 89 -3.28 -8.21 -10.98
N VAL A 90 -3.63 -8.39 -9.71
CA VAL A 90 -3.30 -7.43 -8.64
C VAL A 90 -2.23 -8.05 -7.75
N LEU A 91 -1.15 -7.32 -7.48
CA LEU A 91 -0.16 -7.66 -6.45
C LEU A 91 -0.38 -6.77 -5.22
N LEU A 92 -1.08 -7.27 -4.20
CA LEU A 92 -1.16 -6.60 -2.90
C LEU A 92 0.07 -6.95 -2.06
N TYR A 93 0.60 -5.96 -1.35
CA TYR A 93 1.65 -6.17 -0.35
C TYR A 93 1.52 -5.15 0.77
N ALA A 94 2.10 -5.44 1.94
CA ALA A 94 1.89 -4.66 3.15
C ALA A 94 3.14 -4.63 4.06
N ARG A 95 3.10 -3.78 5.09
CA ARG A 95 3.95 -3.93 6.28
C ARG A 95 3.28 -4.92 7.26
N PRO A 96 4.02 -5.57 8.19
CA PRO A 96 3.47 -6.62 9.05
C PRO A 96 2.23 -6.19 9.86
N SER A 97 2.22 -4.96 10.38
CA SER A 97 1.08 -4.36 11.09
C SER A 97 -0.17 -4.14 10.23
N GLU A 98 -0.02 -4.13 8.89
CA GLU A 98 -1.07 -3.85 7.93
C GLU A 98 -1.51 -5.09 7.13
N VAL A 99 -0.87 -6.25 7.35
CA VAL A 99 -1.23 -7.52 6.67
C VAL A 99 -2.69 -7.90 6.94
N VAL A 100 -3.20 -7.70 8.16
CA VAL A 100 -4.61 -7.96 8.51
C VAL A 100 -5.58 -7.09 7.67
N LYS A 101 -5.24 -5.81 7.49
CA LYS A 101 -6.01 -4.87 6.67
C LYS A 101 -5.95 -5.21 5.19
N MET A 102 -4.78 -5.64 4.71
CA MET A 102 -4.60 -6.12 3.34
C MET A 102 -5.45 -7.37 3.09
N ILE A 103 -5.42 -8.36 4.00
CA ILE A 103 -6.27 -9.56 3.91
C ILE A 103 -7.75 -9.15 3.88
N THR A 104 -8.20 -8.23 4.74
CA THR A 104 -9.59 -7.73 4.73
C THR A 104 -9.98 -7.14 3.36
N ILE A 105 -9.07 -6.43 2.69
CA ILE A 105 -9.29 -5.92 1.33
C ILE A 105 -9.37 -7.07 0.31
N VAL A 106 -8.52 -8.10 0.41
CA VAL A 106 -8.56 -9.28 -0.46
C VAL A 106 -9.86 -10.08 -0.28
N GLU A 107 -10.26 -10.38 0.96
CA GLU A 107 -11.49 -11.12 1.26
C GLU A 107 -12.75 -10.40 0.74
N LEU A 108 -12.79 -9.06 0.83
CA LEU A 108 -13.89 -8.26 0.26
C LEU A 108 -13.92 -8.31 -1.27
N VAL A 109 -12.76 -8.25 -1.95
CA VAL A 109 -12.70 -8.41 -3.42
C VAL A 109 -13.14 -9.82 -3.82
N LYS A 110 -12.62 -10.87 -3.15
CA LYS A 110 -12.99 -12.27 -3.44
C LYS A 110 -14.47 -12.55 -3.22
N ARG A 111 -15.09 -11.97 -2.17
CA ARG A 111 -16.53 -12.07 -1.93
C ARG A 111 -17.32 -11.46 -3.09
N ILE A 112 -17.02 -10.21 -3.45
CA ILE A 112 -17.74 -9.48 -4.51
C ILE A 112 -17.57 -10.16 -5.88
N VAL A 113 -16.47 -10.91 -6.09
CA VAL A 113 -16.26 -11.76 -7.27
C VAL A 113 -17.03 -13.08 -7.19
N ALA A 114 -17.05 -13.75 -6.05
CA ALA A 114 -17.76 -15.01 -5.84
C ALA A 114 -19.30 -14.85 -5.73
N GLU A 115 -19.78 -13.62 -5.61
CA GLU A 115 -21.20 -13.21 -5.70
C GLU A 115 -21.63 -12.90 -7.16
N GLU A 116 -20.75 -13.07 -8.17
CA GLU A 116 -21.10 -12.93 -9.60
C GLU A 116 -21.65 -14.26 -10.15
N ASP A 117 -22.89 -14.26 -10.67
CA ASP A 117 -23.66 -15.48 -11.05
C ASP A 117 -22.97 -16.36 -12.11
N GLU A 118 -22.17 -15.78 -13.00
CA GLU A 118 -21.40 -16.50 -14.01
C GLU A 118 -19.91 -16.13 -13.91
N GLY A 119 -19.04 -17.13 -13.79
CA GLY A 119 -17.59 -16.95 -13.89
C GLY A 119 -16.90 -16.31 -12.68
N GLY A 120 -17.55 -16.24 -11.51
CA GLY A 120 -17.02 -15.69 -10.25
C GLY A 120 -15.84 -16.44 -9.59
N TRP A 121 -14.90 -16.94 -10.40
CA TRP A 121 -13.69 -17.63 -9.95
C TRP A 121 -12.56 -16.65 -9.63
N TRP A 122 -11.83 -16.94 -8.56
CA TRP A 122 -10.63 -16.21 -8.17
C TRP A 122 -9.48 -17.17 -7.87
N TYR A 123 -8.27 -16.70 -8.12
CA TYR A 123 -7.01 -17.40 -7.89
C TYR A 123 -6.12 -16.48 -7.07
N GLN A 124 -5.76 -16.95 -5.87
CA GLN A 124 -4.96 -16.23 -4.89
C GLN A 124 -3.63 -16.95 -4.69
N TYR A 125 -2.53 -16.22 -4.83
CA TYR A 125 -1.17 -16.73 -4.67
C TYR A 125 -0.48 -15.95 -3.54
N ASN A 126 -0.24 -16.62 -2.42
CA ASN A 126 0.29 -16.04 -1.20
C ASN A 126 1.78 -16.37 -1.05
N GLN A 127 2.60 -15.34 -0.90
CA GLN A 127 4.05 -15.44 -0.75
C GLN A 127 4.48 -14.72 0.54
N MET A 128 5.20 -15.41 1.42
CA MET A 128 5.74 -14.81 2.65
C MET A 128 7.22 -14.46 2.48
N TYR A 129 7.58 -13.21 2.77
CA TYR A 129 8.95 -12.73 2.68
C TYR A 129 9.43 -12.15 4.01
N ALA A 130 10.73 -12.24 4.27
CA ALA A 130 11.36 -11.50 5.37
C ALA A 130 11.61 -10.06 4.94
N LEU A 131 11.32 -9.09 5.82
CA LEU A 131 11.82 -7.73 5.67
C LEU A 131 13.25 -7.64 6.20
N PRO A 132 14.09 -6.74 5.64
CA PRO A 132 15.34 -6.39 6.28
C PRO A 132 15.07 -5.86 7.70
N PRO A 133 15.99 -6.06 8.66
CA PRO A 133 15.87 -5.47 9.99
C PRO A 133 15.65 -3.95 9.86
N LYS A 134 14.72 -3.41 10.63
CA LYS A 134 14.68 -1.95 10.82
C LYS A 134 15.97 -1.58 11.53
N ALA A 135 16.70 -0.58 11.01
CA ALA A 135 17.58 0.18 11.87
C ALA A 135 16.70 0.83 12.94
N GLU A 136 16.93 0.47 14.19
CA GLU A 136 16.32 1.14 15.34
C GLU A 136 17.02 2.49 15.46
N VAL A 137 16.43 3.50 14.84
CA VAL A 137 16.89 4.88 14.97
C VAL A 137 16.49 5.35 16.37
N VAL A 138 17.36 5.03 17.34
CA VAL A 138 17.37 5.69 18.64
C VAL A 138 17.79 7.13 18.37
N GLU A 139 16.82 8.05 18.42
CA GLU A 139 17.11 9.48 18.42
C GLU A 139 17.69 9.85 19.79
N GLU A 140 18.97 9.53 20.02
CA GLU A 140 19.76 9.94 21.20
C GLU A 140 19.82 11.47 21.31
N THR A 141 18.75 12.03 21.83
CA THR A 141 18.53 13.47 21.88
C THR A 141 19.11 14.01 23.19
N MET A 142 20.37 14.43 23.11
CA MET A 142 21.07 15.31 24.06
C MET A 142 21.50 14.68 25.40
N LEU A 143 22.71 14.11 25.40
CA LEU A 143 23.63 14.29 26.52
C LEU A 143 24.46 15.56 26.26
N GLY A 144 24.41 16.52 27.20
CA GLY A 144 25.19 17.77 27.14
C GLY A 144 24.68 18.81 28.14
N GLY A 145 25.34 18.92 29.29
CA GLY A 145 25.01 19.91 30.34
C GLY A 145 25.79 21.22 30.21
N GLY A 146 25.38 22.25 30.96
CA GLY A 146 26.04 23.56 30.97
C GLY A 146 25.24 24.67 31.69
N ASP A 147 25.21 24.59 33.02
CA ASP A 147 25.12 25.64 34.07
C ASP A 147 24.50 27.06 33.87
N ASP A 148 23.87 27.51 34.97
CA ASP A 148 23.83 28.86 35.57
C ASP A 148 22.74 29.93 35.24
N PHE A 149 22.12 30.45 36.34
CA PHE A 149 21.28 31.67 36.58
C PHE A 149 20.09 32.04 35.63
N ASP A 150 18.96 32.61 36.08
CA ASP A 150 18.70 33.55 37.20
C ASP A 150 17.27 33.40 37.83
N GLU A 151 16.94 34.24 38.83
CA GLU A 151 15.90 34.13 39.85
C GLU A 151 14.45 34.59 39.47
N SER A 152 13.44 33.85 39.97
CA SER A 152 12.24 34.33 40.73
C SER A 152 10.92 33.57 40.42
N GLY A 153 10.05 33.34 41.43
CA GLY A 153 8.64 32.95 41.16
C GLY A 153 7.91 31.91 42.05
N ALA A 154 7.96 32.02 43.39
CA ALA A 154 6.93 31.52 44.33
C ALA A 154 6.38 30.07 44.21
N ALA A 155 7.02 29.15 44.94
CA ALA A 155 6.47 28.00 45.68
C ALA A 155 5.04 27.46 45.38
N ALA A 156 4.99 26.21 44.91
CA ALA A 156 3.99 25.22 45.31
C ALA A 156 4.69 23.85 45.47
N GLY A 157 4.53 23.19 46.62
CA GLY A 157 5.25 21.95 46.91
C GLY A 157 4.62 20.72 46.27
N SER A 158 5.43 19.91 45.59
CA SER A 158 5.12 18.53 45.23
C SER A 158 6.40 17.70 45.36
N ASP A 159 6.58 17.11 46.53
CA ASP A 159 7.59 16.07 46.76
C ASP A 159 7.23 14.87 45.89
N ASN A 160 8.10 14.51 44.94
CA ASN A 160 7.87 13.45 43.98
C ASN A 160 9.22 12.80 43.64
N ASP A 161 9.48 11.69 44.32
CA ASP A 161 10.69 10.87 44.29
C ASP A 161 11.21 10.58 42.86
N ASP A 162 12.14 11.40 42.37
CA ASP A 162 12.80 11.25 41.07
C ASP A 162 13.93 10.22 41.14
N PHE A 163 13.56 8.96 41.39
CA PHE A 163 14.49 7.84 41.33
C PHE A 163 14.77 7.48 39.87
N GLU A 164 15.95 7.88 39.39
CA GLU A 164 16.56 7.29 38.20
C GLU A 164 16.57 5.76 38.31
N ILE A 165 15.76 5.08 37.50
CA ILE A 165 15.77 3.61 37.42
C ILE A 165 17.04 3.20 36.67
N MET A 166 18.14 3.05 37.41
CA MET A 166 19.37 2.43 36.91
C MET A 166 19.10 0.98 36.53
N GLU A 167 18.76 0.72 35.27
CA GLU A 167 18.62 -0.65 34.72
C GLU A 167 19.83 -1.49 35.10
N SER A 168 19.63 -2.44 36.02
CA SER A 168 20.76 -3.18 36.55
C SER A 168 21.29 -4.13 35.48
N ARG A 169 22.62 -4.21 35.33
CA ARG A 169 23.25 -5.13 34.36
C ARG A 169 22.83 -6.59 34.57
N PHE A 170 22.39 -6.93 35.78
CA PHE A 170 21.82 -8.23 36.12
C PHE A 170 20.42 -8.46 35.54
N GLU A 171 19.56 -7.43 35.48
CA GLU A 171 18.21 -7.55 34.90
C GLU A 171 18.30 -7.81 33.40
N ARG A 172 19.17 -7.07 32.69
CA ARG A 172 19.47 -7.29 31.26
C ARG A 172 20.22 -8.61 30.98
N ALA A 173 20.71 -9.30 32.01
CA ALA A 173 21.34 -10.62 31.91
C ALA A 173 20.41 -11.78 32.30
N VAL A 174 19.37 -11.55 33.09
CA VAL A 174 18.35 -12.54 33.48
C VAL A 174 17.15 -12.53 32.53
N LEU A 175 16.80 -11.37 31.95
CA LEU A 175 15.81 -11.29 30.88
C LEU A 175 16.31 -12.04 29.63
N PRO A 176 15.48 -12.90 29.00
CA PRO A 176 15.84 -13.55 27.75
C PRO A 176 16.20 -12.52 26.67
N GLN A 177 17.42 -12.61 26.13
CA GLN A 177 17.91 -11.70 25.11
C GLN A 177 16.89 -11.57 23.97
N LEU A 178 16.47 -10.34 23.65
CA LEU A 178 15.41 -10.09 22.68
C LEU A 178 15.83 -10.64 21.30
N VAL A 179 15.27 -11.81 20.95
CA VAL A 179 15.57 -12.48 19.69
C VAL A 179 14.99 -11.67 18.54
N ASN A 180 15.85 -10.88 17.89
CA ASN A 180 15.56 -10.06 16.71
C ASN A 180 15.21 -10.93 15.48
N ARG A 181 14.06 -11.59 15.55
CA ARG A 181 13.45 -12.38 14.47
C ARG A 181 13.07 -11.42 13.35
N ALA A 182 13.71 -11.58 12.18
CA ALA A 182 13.42 -10.78 11.00
C ALA A 182 11.91 -10.77 10.70
N ALA A 183 11.31 -9.57 10.71
CA ALA A 183 9.87 -9.42 10.63
C ALA A 183 9.36 -9.90 9.27
N LYS A 184 8.56 -10.97 9.25
CA LYS A 184 7.94 -11.47 8.02
C LYS A 184 6.73 -10.62 7.65
N SER A 185 6.51 -10.44 6.35
CA SER A 185 5.30 -9.85 5.78
C SER A 185 4.77 -10.71 4.64
N LEU A 186 3.64 -10.31 4.07
CA LEU A 186 2.87 -11.06 3.09
C LEU A 186 2.67 -10.26 1.80
N SER A 187 2.90 -10.90 0.67
CA SER A 187 2.40 -10.48 -0.65
C SER A 187 1.33 -11.45 -1.14
N VAL A 188 0.32 -10.92 -1.81
CA VAL A 188 -0.83 -11.65 -2.33
C VAL A 188 -1.04 -11.23 -3.78
N PHE A 189 -0.83 -12.14 -4.72
CA PHE A 189 -1.32 -11.95 -6.08
C PHE A 189 -2.77 -12.45 -6.16
N LEU A 190 -3.64 -11.67 -6.79
CA LEU A 190 -5.05 -12.01 -7.01
C LEU A 190 -5.38 -11.86 -8.50
N SER A 191 -6.02 -12.87 -9.07
CA SER A 191 -6.47 -12.89 -10.48
C SER A 191 -7.80 -13.62 -10.63
N LEU A 192 -8.50 -13.37 -11.74
CA LEU A 192 -9.71 -14.10 -12.15
C LEU A 192 -9.38 -15.30 -13.06
N VAL A 193 -8.11 -15.48 -13.43
CA VAL A 193 -7.62 -16.52 -14.34
C VAL A 193 -6.42 -17.22 -13.68
N PRO A 194 -6.24 -18.55 -13.80
CA PRO A 194 -5.09 -19.22 -13.21
C PRO A 194 -3.76 -18.73 -13.81
N ILE A 195 -2.73 -18.66 -12.96
CA ILE A 195 -1.35 -18.27 -13.30
C ILE A 195 -0.43 -19.47 -13.00
N PRO A 196 -0.12 -20.33 -14.00
CA PRO A 196 0.77 -21.47 -13.81
C PRO A 196 2.16 -21.09 -13.30
N GLU A 197 2.69 -19.94 -13.71
CA GLU A 197 4.02 -19.43 -13.35
C GLU A 197 4.16 -19.09 -11.87
N LEU A 198 3.07 -18.70 -11.20
CA LEU A 198 3.04 -18.52 -9.74
C LEU A 198 2.73 -19.83 -9.01
N LYS A 199 1.96 -20.74 -9.63
CA LYS A 199 1.67 -22.08 -9.08
C LYS A 199 2.92 -22.99 -9.07
N ALA A 200 3.90 -22.72 -9.93
CA ALA A 200 5.13 -23.50 -10.10
C ALA A 200 6.30 -23.07 -9.20
N LYS A 201 6.08 -22.18 -8.22
CA LYS A 201 7.14 -21.65 -7.33
C LYS A 201 6.98 -22.18 -5.91
N ASP A 202 8.07 -22.73 -5.37
CA ASP A 202 8.09 -23.41 -4.06
C ASP A 202 7.77 -22.50 -2.86
N ASP A 203 7.96 -21.18 -3.01
CA ASP A 203 7.68 -20.18 -1.98
C ASP A 203 6.26 -19.56 -2.07
N VAL A 204 5.43 -20.06 -2.98
CA VAL A 204 4.09 -19.53 -3.28
C VAL A 204 3.01 -20.56 -3.00
N THR A 205 2.08 -20.23 -2.09
CA THR A 205 0.91 -21.08 -1.79
C THR A 205 -0.31 -20.62 -2.58
N THR A 206 -1.01 -21.56 -3.23
CA THR A 206 -2.18 -21.28 -4.10
C THR A 206 -3.49 -21.56 -3.38
N GLN A 207 -4.49 -20.69 -3.55
CA GLN A 207 -5.87 -20.84 -3.10
C GLN A 207 -6.84 -20.44 -4.22
N THR A 208 -8.00 -21.08 -4.32
CA THR A 208 -9.04 -20.76 -5.31
C THR A 208 -10.42 -21.25 -4.85
N ASN A 209 -11.49 -20.68 -5.41
CA ASN A 209 -12.86 -21.20 -5.35
C ASN A 209 -13.30 -21.92 -6.64
N GLU A 210 -12.41 -22.12 -7.62
CA GLU A 210 -12.70 -22.97 -8.79
C GLU A 210 -13.16 -24.35 -8.29
N PRO A 211 -14.35 -24.84 -8.69
CA PRO A 211 -14.81 -26.16 -8.28
C PRO A 211 -13.88 -27.20 -8.90
N GLN A 212 -13.12 -27.91 -8.06
CA GLN A 212 -12.15 -28.91 -8.51
C GLN A 212 -12.87 -29.98 -9.34
N GLY A 213 -12.73 -29.88 -10.66
CA GLY A 213 -13.45 -30.71 -11.61
C GLY A 213 -13.14 -32.18 -11.35
N VAL A 214 -14.16 -32.95 -10.95
CA VAL A 214 -14.08 -34.41 -10.87
C VAL A 214 -13.47 -34.90 -12.17
N SER A 215 -12.36 -35.63 -12.07
CA SER A 215 -11.70 -36.17 -13.24
C SER A 215 -12.71 -37.01 -14.02
N LYS A 216 -12.99 -36.60 -15.26
CA LYS A 216 -13.76 -37.42 -16.20
C LYS A 216 -12.90 -38.63 -16.55
N GLY A 217 -12.97 -39.65 -15.69
CA GLY A 217 -12.41 -40.96 -15.97
C GLY A 217 -12.94 -41.45 -17.32
N PRO A 218 -12.12 -42.17 -18.11
CA PRO A 218 -12.52 -42.57 -19.45
C PRO A 218 -13.75 -43.47 -19.38
N THR A 219 -14.87 -43.00 -19.91
CA THR A 219 -16.04 -43.84 -20.17
C THR A 219 -15.64 -44.84 -21.27
N ALA A 220 -15.25 -46.03 -20.85
CA ALA A 220 -15.01 -47.15 -21.76
C ALA A 220 -16.35 -47.57 -22.44
N PRO A 221 -16.29 -48.07 -23.69
CA PRO A 221 -17.47 -48.49 -24.46
C PRO A 221 -18.06 -49.82 -23.97
#